data_AF-A0A9Q0TBJ6-F1
#
_entry.id   AF-A0A9Q0TBJ6-F1
#
_cell.length_a   1.000
_cell.length_b   1.000
_cell.length_c   1.000
_cell.angle_alpha   90.00
_cell.angle_beta   90.00
_cell.angle_gamma   90.00
#
_symmetry.space_group_name_H-M   'P 1'
#
loop_
_entity.id
_entity.type
_entity.pdbx_description
1 polymer ?
#
loop_
_entity_poly.entity_id
_entity_poly.type
_entity_poly.pdbx_seq_one_letter_code
_entity_poly.pdbx_strand_id
1 'polypeptide(L)'
;LGETVNRKPLGHLLKMFTSLGIYAESFEIPFLECTSEFYAAEGMTYMQQSDVPDYLKHVESRLNEEQDRCKIYLDISTKKPLIATAERQLLERHISAILDKGFMMLMDGHRIEDLKRIYSLFLRVNALESLRQALSMYIRRTGQGLVMDEEKDKDMVSSLLEFKASLDSIWEESFSKNEGFCITIKDAFEHLINLRQ
;
A
#
# COMPACT_ATOMS: atom_id res chain seq x y z
N LEU A 1 -18.63 2.62 13.03
CA LEU A 1 -18.91 1.34 13.73
C LEU A 1 -20.15 0.74 13.09
N GLY A 2 -19.99 -0.30 12.27
CA GLY A 2 -21.11 -0.91 11.55
C GLY A 2 -22.02 -1.66 12.49
N GLU A 3 -23.33 -1.46 12.35
CA GLU A 3 -24.34 -2.17 13.13
C GLU A 3 -24.18 -3.69 12.99
N THR A 4 -24.36 -4.41 14.10
CA THR A 4 -24.32 -5.87 14.09
C THR A 4 -25.56 -6.41 13.39
N VAL A 5 -25.45 -6.67 12.09
CA VAL A 5 -26.49 -7.37 11.32
C VAL A 5 -26.57 -8.83 11.75
N ASN A 6 -27.78 -9.35 11.96
CA ASN A 6 -27.97 -10.78 12.25
C ASN A 6 -27.59 -11.62 11.03
N ARG A 7 -26.46 -12.33 11.13
CA ARG A 7 -25.81 -13.01 10.01
C ARG A 7 -26.50 -14.31 9.58
N LYS A 8 -27.29 -14.93 10.48
CA LYS A 8 -27.97 -16.21 10.19
C LYS A 8 -29.10 -16.06 9.16
N PRO A 9 -30.07 -15.14 9.31
CA PRO A 9 -31.09 -14.90 8.28
C PRO A 9 -30.49 -14.50 6.93
N LEU A 10 -29.46 -13.65 6.94
CA LEU A 10 -28.78 -13.21 5.72
C LEU A 10 -28.18 -14.39 4.94
N GLY A 11 -27.47 -15.29 5.64
CA GLY A 11 -26.92 -16.50 5.02
C GLY A 11 -27.99 -17.43 4.43
N HIS A 12 -29.18 -17.54 5.05
CA HIS A 12 -30.27 -18.32 4.48
C HIS A 12 -30.87 -17.68 3.23
N LEU A 13 -31.07 -16.35 3.24
CA LEU A 13 -31.60 -15.62 2.09
C LEU A 13 -30.66 -15.69 0.88
N LEU A 14 -29.35 -15.52 1.12
CA LEU A 14 -28.37 -15.60 0.05
C LEU A 14 -28.27 -17.02 -0.54
N LYS A 15 -28.32 -18.06 0.30
CA LYS A 15 -28.43 -19.45 -0.18
C LYS A 15 -29.69 -19.71 -1.01
N MET A 16 -30.82 -19.10 -0.63
CA MET A 16 -32.04 -19.17 -1.42
C MET A 16 -31.85 -18.50 -2.79
N PHE A 17 -31.22 -17.32 -2.84
CA PHE A 17 -30.91 -16.65 -4.11
C PHE A 17 -30.00 -17.48 -5.01
N THR A 18 -28.97 -18.12 -4.44
CA THR A 18 -28.10 -19.05 -5.18
C THR A 18 -28.90 -20.25 -5.71
N SER A 19 -29.76 -20.83 -4.87
CA SER A 19 -30.60 -21.98 -5.25
C SER A 19 -31.63 -21.65 -6.34
N LEU A 20 -32.11 -20.40 -6.37
CA LEU A 20 -33.02 -19.89 -7.39
C LEU A 20 -32.30 -19.40 -8.66
N GLY A 21 -30.96 -19.40 -8.68
CA GLY A 21 -30.17 -18.94 -9.82
C GLY A 21 -30.17 -17.43 -10.04
N ILE A 22 -30.61 -16.64 -9.05
CA ILE A 22 -30.76 -15.17 -9.17
C ILE A 22 -29.73 -14.38 -8.36
N TYR A 23 -28.81 -15.05 -7.65
CA TYR A 23 -27.83 -14.42 -6.76
C TYR A 23 -26.99 -13.34 -7.44
N ALA A 24 -26.46 -13.61 -8.63
CA ALA A 24 -25.59 -12.68 -9.33
C ALA A 24 -26.31 -11.37 -9.68
N GLU A 25 -27.45 -11.48 -10.35
CA GLU A 25 -28.21 -10.34 -10.86
C GLU A 25 -28.95 -9.57 -9.75
N SER A 26 -29.55 -10.29 -8.79
CA SER A 26 -30.40 -9.67 -7.77
C SER A 26 -29.65 -9.21 -6.53
N PHE A 27 -28.40 -9.67 -6.33
CA PHE A 27 -27.62 -9.34 -5.15
C PHE A 27 -26.17 -8.97 -5.46
N GLU A 28 -25.39 -9.83 -6.11
CA GLU A 28 -23.94 -9.64 -6.23
C GLU A 28 -23.58 -8.36 -6.97
N ILE A 29 -24.22 -8.09 -8.11
CA ILE A 29 -23.96 -6.89 -8.91
C ILE A 29 -24.30 -5.61 -8.12
N PRO A 30 -25.55 -5.41 -7.61
CA PRO A 30 -25.87 -4.24 -6.80
C PRO A 30 -25.00 -4.11 -5.55
N PHE A 31 -24.66 -5.23 -4.90
CA PHE A 31 -23.81 -5.25 -3.72
C PHE A 31 -22.40 -4.73 -4.01
N LEU A 32 -21.79 -5.16 -5.13
CA LEU A 32 -20.46 -4.71 -5.54
C LEU A 32 -20.48 -3.24 -5.98
N GLU A 33 -21.54 -2.77 -6.62
CA GLU A 33 -21.72 -1.35 -6.97
C GLU A 33 -21.78 -0.48 -5.72
N CYS A 34 -22.64 -0.82 -4.75
CA CYS A 34 -22.73 -0.11 -3.48
C CYS A 34 -21.41 -0.14 -2.71
N THR A 35 -20.71 -1.28 -2.73
CA THR A 35 -19.40 -1.42 -2.07
C THR A 35 -18.34 -0.54 -2.73
N SER A 36 -18.37 -0.44 -4.05
CA SER A 36 -17.47 0.43 -4.82
C SER A 36 -17.68 1.91 -4.45
N GLU A 37 -18.93 2.37 -4.39
CA GLU A 37 -19.26 3.74 -3.99
C GLU A 37 -18.87 4.02 -2.54
N PHE A 38 -19.16 3.09 -1.64
CA PHE A 38 -18.79 3.18 -0.22
C PHE A 38 -17.28 3.34 -0.05
N TYR A 39 -16.48 2.43 -0.62
CA TYR A 39 -15.02 2.49 -0.46
C TYR A 39 -14.39 3.65 -1.24
N ALA A 40 -15.00 4.12 -2.33
CA ALA A 40 -14.54 5.34 -2.99
C ALA A 40 -14.67 6.57 -2.06
N ALA A 41 -15.82 6.72 -1.40
CA ALA A 41 -16.04 7.82 -0.45
C ALA A 41 -15.16 7.69 0.81
N GLU A 42 -15.05 6.47 1.34
CA GLU A 42 -14.22 6.20 2.52
C GLU A 42 -12.74 6.45 2.25
N GLY A 43 -12.20 5.94 1.13
CA GLY A 43 -10.80 6.13 0.74
C GLY A 43 -10.43 7.60 0.60
N MET A 44 -11.26 8.39 -0.10
CA MET A 44 -11.07 9.83 -0.21
C MET A 44 -11.07 10.53 1.16
N THR A 45 -12.03 10.21 2.01
CA THR A 45 -12.20 10.85 3.33
C THR A 45 -11.01 10.54 4.23
N TYR A 46 -10.67 9.26 4.40
CA TYR A 46 -9.56 8.84 5.26
C TYR A 46 -8.21 9.33 4.73
N MET A 47 -7.99 9.35 3.41
CA MET A 47 -6.73 9.86 2.85
C MET A 47 -6.55 11.38 3.01
N GLN A 48 -7.64 12.11 3.24
CA GLN A 48 -7.59 13.54 3.58
C GLN A 48 -7.38 13.78 5.07
N GLN A 49 -7.96 12.94 5.92
CA GLN A 49 -8.04 13.18 7.38
C GLN A 49 -6.96 12.47 8.20
N SER A 50 -6.30 11.44 7.63
CA SER A 50 -5.30 10.63 8.32
C SER A 50 -3.92 10.79 7.71
N ASP A 51 -2.89 10.48 8.48
CA ASP A 51 -1.55 10.29 7.92
C ASP A 51 -1.47 8.95 7.14
N VAL A 52 -0.38 8.77 6.40
CA VAL A 52 -0.20 7.58 5.56
C VAL A 52 -0.08 6.29 6.40
N PRO A 53 0.68 6.23 7.51
CA PRO A 53 0.69 5.05 8.37
C PRO A 53 -0.70 4.59 8.81
N ASP A 54 -1.54 5.49 9.31
CA ASP A 54 -2.86 5.13 9.82
C ASP A 54 -3.85 4.83 8.69
N TYR A 55 -3.73 5.51 7.55
CA TYR A 55 -4.45 5.15 6.33
C TYR A 55 -4.15 3.70 5.91
N LEU A 56 -2.88 3.31 5.83
CA LEU A 56 -2.50 1.96 5.40
C LEU A 56 -3.00 0.88 6.37
N LYS A 57 -2.98 1.14 7.69
CA LYS A 57 -3.57 0.24 8.70
C LYS A 57 -5.08 0.11 8.51
N HIS A 58 -5.78 1.21 8.22
CA HIS A 58 -7.21 1.20 7.94
C HIS A 58 -7.52 0.33 6.72
N VAL A 59 -6.77 0.49 5.63
CA VAL A 59 -6.94 -0.33 4.43
C VAL A 59 -6.71 -1.82 4.72
N GLU A 60 -5.65 -2.15 5.47
CA GLU A 60 -5.39 -3.53 5.90
C GLU A 60 -6.56 -4.11 6.71
N SER A 61 -7.12 -3.34 7.65
CA SER A 61 -8.32 -3.74 8.42
C SER A 61 -9.51 -4.02 7.50
N ARG A 62 -9.81 -3.10 6.57
CA ARG A 62 -10.94 -3.26 5.64
C ARG A 62 -10.79 -4.50 4.76
N LEU A 63 -9.60 -4.76 4.24
CA LEU A 63 -9.35 -5.96 3.44
C LEU A 63 -9.54 -7.25 4.26
N ASN A 64 -9.13 -7.27 5.53
CA ASN A 64 -9.36 -8.40 6.42
C ASN A 64 -10.85 -8.58 6.75
N GLU A 65 -11.56 -7.48 7.02
CA GLU A 65 -13.02 -7.49 7.27
C GLU A 65 -13.79 -8.06 6.06
N GLU A 66 -13.44 -7.68 4.83
CA GLU A 66 -14.07 -8.23 3.63
C GLU A 66 -13.72 -9.71 3.40
N GLN A 67 -12.49 -10.12 3.70
CA GLN A 67 -12.11 -11.54 3.65
C GLN A 67 -12.93 -12.38 4.62
N ASP A 68 -13.18 -11.87 5.83
CA ASP A 68 -13.99 -12.55 6.82
C ASP A 68 -15.48 -12.51 6.46
N ARG A 69 -15.97 -11.40 5.90
CA ARG A 69 -17.34 -11.30 5.38
C ARG A 69 -17.64 -12.38 4.35
N CYS A 70 -16.71 -12.61 3.43
CA CYS A 70 -16.82 -13.66 2.41
C CYS A 70 -16.94 -15.06 3.01
N LYS A 71 -16.28 -15.33 4.14
CA LYS A 71 -16.31 -16.66 4.79
C LYS A 71 -17.65 -16.93 5.49
N ILE A 72 -18.36 -15.90 5.90
CA ILE A 72 -19.52 -16.06 6.80
C ILE A 72 -20.82 -16.32 6.03
N TYR A 73 -21.11 -15.52 5.00
CA TYR A 73 -22.45 -15.56 4.37
C TYR A 73 -22.53 -15.26 2.87
N LEU A 74 -21.45 -14.83 2.22
CA LEU A 74 -21.46 -14.59 0.77
C LEU A 74 -21.18 -15.87 -0.02
N ASP A 75 -21.64 -15.91 -1.27
CA ASP A 75 -21.22 -16.96 -2.20
C ASP A 75 -19.72 -16.87 -2.49
N ILE A 76 -19.09 -18.01 -2.79
CA ILE A 76 -17.67 -18.08 -3.10
C ILE A 76 -17.32 -17.28 -4.36
N SER A 77 -18.27 -17.11 -5.29
CA SER A 77 -18.10 -16.27 -6.48
C SER A 77 -17.77 -14.83 -6.13
N THR A 78 -18.32 -14.32 -5.03
CA THR A 78 -18.24 -12.90 -4.64
C THR A 78 -16.89 -12.53 -4.05
N LYS A 79 -16.13 -13.50 -3.53
CA LYS A 79 -14.88 -13.22 -2.80
C LYS A 79 -13.86 -12.44 -3.64
N LYS A 80 -13.58 -12.92 -4.85
CA LYS A 80 -12.59 -12.28 -5.73
C LYS A 80 -13.01 -10.87 -6.15
N PRO A 81 -14.23 -10.64 -6.69
CA PRO A 81 -14.62 -9.29 -7.10
C PRO A 81 -14.77 -8.33 -5.92
N LEU A 82 -15.22 -8.79 -4.75
CA LEU A 82 -15.33 -7.93 -3.56
C LEU A 82 -13.98 -7.39 -3.10
N ILE A 83 -12.98 -8.27 -2.98
CA ILE A 83 -11.63 -7.88 -2.58
C ILE A 83 -11.01 -6.96 -3.63
N ALA A 84 -11.17 -7.27 -4.92
CA ALA A 84 -10.66 -6.43 -6.00
C ALA A 84 -11.32 -5.03 -6.00
N THR A 85 -12.61 -4.92 -5.70
CA THR A 85 -13.29 -3.63 -5.56
C THR A 85 -12.71 -2.82 -4.41
N ALA A 86 -12.52 -3.43 -3.24
CA ALA A 86 -11.91 -2.75 -2.09
C ALA A 86 -10.46 -2.32 -2.37
N GLU A 87 -9.64 -3.20 -2.96
CA GLU A 87 -8.26 -2.89 -3.36
C GLU A 87 -8.20 -1.75 -4.37
N ARG A 88 -9.07 -1.74 -5.37
CA ARG A 88 -9.14 -0.66 -6.36
C ARG A 88 -9.47 0.68 -5.70
N GLN A 89 -10.53 0.72 -4.89
CA GLN A 89 -11.02 1.97 -4.32
C GLN A 89 -10.13 2.51 -3.21
N LEU A 90 -9.56 1.65 -2.36
CA LEU A 90 -8.74 2.07 -1.22
C LEU A 90 -7.24 2.16 -1.53
N LEU A 91 -6.71 1.42 -2.50
CA LEU A 91 -5.27 1.41 -2.83
C LEU A 91 -5.01 2.00 -4.21
N GLU A 92 -5.49 1.36 -5.28
CA GLU A 92 -5.08 1.66 -6.65
C GLU A 92 -5.30 3.14 -6.99
N ARG A 93 -6.46 3.70 -6.63
CA ARG A 93 -6.80 5.11 -6.87
C ARG A 93 -5.98 6.11 -6.04
N HIS A 94 -5.31 5.65 -4.98
CA HIS A 94 -4.60 6.47 -4.02
C HIS A 94 -3.08 6.28 -4.03
N ILE A 95 -2.53 5.45 -4.94
CA ILE A 95 -1.08 5.17 -5.01
C ILE A 95 -0.24 6.45 -4.99
N SER A 96 -0.52 7.41 -5.87
CA SER A 96 0.24 8.68 -5.92
C SER A 96 0.13 9.42 -4.59
N ALA A 97 -1.08 9.61 -4.06
CA ALA A 97 -1.30 10.34 -2.81
C ALA A 97 -0.59 9.69 -1.61
N ILE A 98 -0.56 8.36 -1.54
CA ILE A 98 0.16 7.61 -0.50
C ILE A 98 1.66 7.88 -0.59
N LEU A 99 2.23 7.80 -1.79
CA LEU A 99 3.66 8.01 -2.02
C LEU A 99 4.06 9.47 -1.77
N ASP A 100 3.32 10.41 -2.37
CA ASP A 100 3.61 11.84 -2.32
C ASP A 100 3.51 12.41 -0.91
N LYS A 101 2.54 11.95 -0.11
CA LYS A 101 2.32 12.45 1.27
C LYS A 101 3.21 11.78 2.32
N GLY A 102 3.50 10.50 2.17
CA GLY A 102 4.00 9.69 3.28
C GLY A 102 5.35 9.02 3.07
N PHE A 103 5.74 8.73 1.82
CA PHE A 103 6.86 7.82 1.59
C PHE A 103 8.19 8.38 2.13
N MET A 104 8.46 9.67 1.92
CA MET A 104 9.66 10.32 2.47
C MET A 104 9.71 10.24 3.99
N MET A 105 8.60 10.59 4.67
CA MET A 105 8.50 10.52 6.13
C MET A 105 8.73 9.10 6.67
N LEU A 106 8.24 8.08 5.96
CA LEU A 106 8.45 6.68 6.33
C LEU A 106 9.94 6.28 6.23
N MET A 107 10.61 6.72 5.17
CA MET A 107 12.03 6.46 4.94
C MET A 107 12.92 7.22 5.94
N ASP A 108 12.68 8.52 6.11
CA ASP A 108 13.43 9.39 7.04
C ASP A 108 13.27 8.91 8.50
N GLY A 109 12.05 8.50 8.87
CA GLY A 109 11.74 8.00 10.21
C GLY A 109 12.09 6.53 10.44
N HIS A 110 12.73 5.86 9.46
CA HIS A 110 13.10 4.43 9.53
C HIS A 110 11.93 3.54 9.99
N ARG A 111 10.72 3.80 9.46
CA ARG A 111 9.46 3.20 9.89
C ARG A 111 9.25 1.80 9.28
N ILE A 112 10.08 0.84 9.67
CA ILE A 112 10.15 -0.51 9.07
C ILE A 112 8.78 -1.20 8.94
N GLU A 113 7.96 -1.21 10.00
CA GLU A 113 6.66 -1.91 9.95
C GLU A 113 5.67 -1.25 8.98
N ASP A 114 5.72 0.08 8.87
CA ASP A 114 4.87 0.83 7.95
C ASP A 114 5.38 0.67 6.49
N LEU A 115 6.70 0.56 6.30
CA LEU A 115 7.34 0.24 5.01
C LEU A 115 7.06 -1.21 4.55
N LYS A 116 6.99 -2.18 5.47
CA LYS A 116 6.51 -3.55 5.18
C LYS A 116 5.06 -3.54 4.71
N ARG A 117 4.22 -2.74 5.37
CA ARG A 117 2.79 -2.64 5.06
C ARG A 117 2.58 -2.03 3.67
N ILE A 118 3.25 -0.93 3.34
CA ILE A 118 3.12 -0.33 1.99
C ILE A 118 3.58 -1.31 0.92
N TYR A 119 4.70 -2.03 1.11
CA TYR A 119 5.18 -3.03 0.15
C TYR A 119 4.15 -4.15 -0.07
N SER A 120 3.62 -4.69 1.03
CA SER A 120 2.64 -5.78 0.98
C SER A 120 1.32 -5.36 0.34
N LEU A 121 0.83 -4.15 0.62
CA LEU A 121 -0.38 -3.61 0.00
C LEU A 121 -0.16 -3.29 -1.49
N PHE A 122 1.00 -2.72 -1.86
CA PHE A 122 1.30 -2.38 -3.25
C PHE A 122 1.53 -3.62 -4.12
N LEU A 123 2.02 -4.71 -3.54
CA LEU A 123 2.11 -6.00 -4.22
C LEU A 123 0.71 -6.48 -4.69
N ARG A 124 -0.35 -6.25 -3.90
CA ARG A 124 -1.71 -6.69 -4.21
C ARG A 124 -2.32 -5.97 -5.42
N VAL A 125 -1.90 -4.73 -5.67
CA VAL A 125 -2.38 -3.89 -6.78
C VAL A 125 -1.34 -3.67 -7.87
N ASN A 126 -0.29 -4.50 -7.92
CA ASN A 126 0.79 -4.41 -8.91
C ASN A 126 1.49 -3.04 -8.99
N ALA A 127 1.60 -2.34 -7.86
CA ALA A 127 2.13 -0.97 -7.77
C ALA A 127 3.60 -0.88 -7.33
N LEU A 128 4.33 -2.01 -7.32
CA LEU A 128 5.73 -2.04 -6.88
C LEU A 128 6.66 -1.16 -7.74
N GLU A 129 6.33 -0.97 -9.01
CA GLU A 129 7.09 -0.07 -9.88
C GLU A 129 6.99 1.39 -9.42
N SER A 130 5.80 1.87 -9.05
CA SER A 130 5.62 3.21 -8.47
C SER A 130 6.38 3.36 -7.15
N LEU A 131 6.40 2.31 -6.31
CA LEU A 131 7.16 2.32 -5.07
C LEU A 131 8.68 2.36 -5.31
N ARG A 132 9.19 1.63 -6.31
CA ARG A 132 10.60 1.72 -6.73
C ARG A 132 10.96 3.11 -7.25
N GLN A 133 10.10 3.73 -8.05
CA GLN A 133 10.31 5.09 -8.53
C GLN A 133 10.39 6.09 -7.38
N ALA A 134 9.48 5.98 -6.40
CA ALA A 134 9.52 6.80 -5.19
C ALA A 134 10.81 6.57 -4.38
N LEU A 135 11.27 5.31 -4.24
CA LEU A 135 12.56 4.99 -3.62
C LEU A 135 13.73 5.62 -4.35
N SER A 136 13.78 5.53 -5.69
CA SER A 136 14.86 6.13 -6.49
C SER A 136 14.89 7.66 -6.30
N MET A 137 13.73 8.31 -6.35
CA MET A 137 13.61 9.75 -6.13
C MET A 137 14.06 10.16 -4.71
N TYR A 138 13.66 9.40 -3.69
CA TYR A 138 14.10 9.61 -2.32
C TYR A 138 15.62 9.53 -2.19
N ILE A 139 16.23 8.44 -2.70
CA ILE A 139 17.69 8.23 -2.63
C ILE A 139 18.44 9.35 -3.33
N ARG A 140 18.01 9.73 -4.54
CA ARG A 140 18.63 10.83 -5.29
C ARG A 140 18.54 12.15 -4.55
N ARG A 141 17.35 12.50 -4.03
CA ARG A 141 17.14 13.77 -3.30
C ARG A 141 17.98 13.85 -2.03
N THR A 142 17.88 12.82 -1.18
CA THR A 142 18.58 12.80 0.12
C THR A 142 20.08 12.68 -0.10
N GLY A 143 20.53 11.82 -1.02
CA GLY A 143 21.94 11.66 -1.35
C GLY A 143 22.57 12.90 -1.97
N GLN A 144 21.86 13.63 -2.85
CA GLN A 144 22.34 14.90 -3.39
C GLN A 144 22.60 15.93 -2.28
N GLY A 145 21.70 16.02 -1.30
CA GLY A 145 21.90 16.90 -0.14
C GLY A 145 23.14 16.54 0.68
N LEU A 146 23.51 15.25 0.75
CA LEU A 146 24.73 14.80 1.43
C LEU A 146 26.00 15.09 0.64
N VAL A 147 25.96 14.98 -0.69
CA VAL A 147 27.12 15.13 -1.57
C VAL A 147 27.49 16.59 -1.84
N MET A 148 26.49 17.47 -1.88
CA MET A 148 26.64 18.88 -2.27
C MET A 148 26.87 19.83 -1.09
N ASP A 149 26.93 19.30 0.14
CA ASP A 149 27.19 20.08 1.35
C ASP A 149 28.70 20.29 1.56
N GLU A 150 29.25 21.37 1.00
CA GLU A 150 30.69 21.72 1.07
C GLU A 150 31.20 21.90 2.51
N GLU A 151 30.32 22.25 3.46
CA GLU A 151 30.71 22.38 4.88
C GLU A 151 30.96 21.02 5.54
N LYS A 152 30.31 19.96 5.02
CA LYS A 152 30.42 18.58 5.52
C LYS A 152 31.30 17.67 4.65
N ASP A 153 32.13 18.25 3.79
CA ASP A 153 32.97 17.50 2.82
C ASP A 153 33.81 16.39 3.47
N LYS A 154 34.34 16.66 4.68
CA LYS A 154 35.15 15.73 5.47
C LYS A 154 34.36 14.52 5.97
N ASP A 155 33.08 14.69 6.25
CA ASP A 155 32.20 13.65 6.79
C ASP A 155 31.37 12.95 5.70
N MET A 156 31.37 13.50 4.49
CA MET A 156 30.53 13.05 3.37
C MET A 156 30.62 11.53 3.13
N VAL A 157 31.83 10.95 3.12
CA VAL A 157 32.01 9.51 2.90
C VAL A 157 31.34 8.70 4.03
N SER A 158 31.49 9.13 5.28
CA SER A 158 30.85 8.48 6.43
C SER A 158 29.33 8.57 6.32
N SER A 159 28.80 9.75 6.03
CA SER A 159 27.36 9.97 5.88
C SER A 159 26.75 9.15 4.73
N LEU A 160 27.47 8.98 3.61
CA LEU A 160 27.01 8.12 2.50
C LEU A 160 27.02 6.64 2.87
N LEU A 161 28.02 6.17 3.63
CA LEU A 161 28.06 4.79 4.11
C LEU A 161 26.92 4.50 5.10
N GLU A 162 26.65 5.41 6.03
CA GLU A 162 25.52 5.32 6.95
C GLU A 162 24.18 5.33 6.21
N PHE A 163 24.03 6.22 5.23
CA PHE A 163 22.83 6.28 4.41
C PHE A 163 22.63 4.98 3.61
N LYS A 164 23.69 4.43 3.03
CA LYS A 164 23.65 3.14 2.33
C LYS A 164 23.24 2.00 3.27
N ALA A 165 23.83 1.95 4.46
CA ALA A 165 23.51 0.94 5.46
C ALA A 165 22.03 1.01 5.89
N SER A 166 21.50 2.22 6.08
CA SER A 166 20.07 2.42 6.38
C SER A 166 19.17 1.90 5.24
N LEU A 167 19.52 2.15 3.98
CA LEU A 167 18.75 1.66 2.84
C LEU A 167 18.80 0.14 2.69
N ASP A 168 19.95 -0.46 2.99
CA ASP A 168 20.11 -1.92 2.98
C ASP A 168 19.25 -2.57 4.06
N SER A 169 19.23 -2.03 5.29
CA SER A 169 18.33 -2.50 6.36
C SER A 169 16.86 -2.39 5.93
N ILE A 170 16.43 -1.26 5.38
CA ILE A 170 15.05 -1.10 4.87
C ILE A 170 14.74 -2.11 3.77
N TRP A 171 15.65 -2.32 2.82
CA TRP A 171 15.46 -3.30 1.75
C TRP A 171 15.32 -4.73 2.28
N GLU A 172 16.16 -5.11 3.23
CA GLU A 172 16.15 -6.45 3.83
C GLU A 172 14.91 -6.70 4.68
N GLU A 173 14.55 -5.73 5.51
CA GLU A 173 13.48 -5.90 6.49
C GLU A 173 12.11 -5.58 5.90
N SER A 174 12.00 -4.57 5.02
CA SER A 174 10.71 -4.06 4.55
C SER A 174 10.30 -4.54 3.17
N PHE A 175 11.25 -4.72 2.27
CA PHE A 175 10.97 -5.01 0.86
C PHE A 175 11.24 -6.47 0.49
N SER A 176 11.26 -7.36 1.48
CA SER A 176 11.41 -8.83 1.31
C SER A 176 12.60 -9.22 0.45
N LYS A 177 13.70 -8.46 0.51
CA LYS A 177 14.90 -8.66 -0.34
C LYS A 177 14.60 -8.71 -1.83
N ASN A 178 13.55 -8.01 -2.29
CA ASN A 178 13.17 -7.98 -3.69
C ASN A 178 14.32 -7.42 -4.55
N GLU A 179 14.72 -8.18 -5.57
CA GLU A 179 15.87 -7.84 -6.42
C GLU A 179 15.69 -6.50 -7.17
N GLY A 180 14.47 -6.18 -7.60
CA GLY A 180 14.18 -4.92 -8.28
C GLY A 180 14.46 -3.69 -7.39
N PHE A 181 14.21 -3.80 -6.08
CA PHE A 181 14.55 -2.76 -5.11
C PHE A 181 16.06 -2.66 -4.87
N CYS A 182 16.77 -3.80 -4.84
CA CYS A 182 18.22 -3.83 -4.74
C CYS A 182 18.88 -3.13 -5.93
N ILE A 183 18.42 -3.42 -7.16
CA ILE A 183 18.88 -2.76 -8.39
C ILE A 183 18.59 -1.26 -8.32
N THR A 184 17.39 -0.87 -7.92
CA THR A 184 17.02 0.55 -7.77
C THR A 184 17.95 1.30 -6.83
N ILE A 185 18.33 0.69 -5.69
CA ILE A 185 19.27 1.28 -4.73
C ILE A 185 20.66 1.43 -5.37
N LYS A 186 21.16 0.39 -6.05
CA LYS A 186 22.47 0.41 -6.73
C LYS A 186 22.54 1.51 -7.79
N ASP A 187 21.57 1.56 -8.69
CA ASP A 187 21.53 2.53 -9.78
C ASP A 187 21.43 3.98 -9.26
N ALA A 188 20.65 4.19 -8.20
CA ALA A 188 20.54 5.49 -7.57
C ALA A 188 21.85 5.93 -6.90
N PHE A 189 22.59 5.00 -6.27
CA PHE A 189 23.90 5.29 -5.67
C PHE A 189 24.98 5.54 -6.72
N GLU A 190 25.01 4.78 -7.81
CA GLU A 190 25.94 5.01 -8.91
C GLU A 190 25.76 6.42 -9.48
N HIS A 191 24.51 6.85 -9.68
CA HIS A 191 24.21 8.21 -10.09
C HIS A 191 24.73 9.26 -9.08
N LEU A 192 24.61 9.03 -7.77
CA LEU A 192 25.12 9.96 -6.75
C LEU A 192 26.65 10.09 -6.79
N ILE A 193 27.37 8.98 -6.97
CA ILE A 193 28.84 8.98 -7.05
C ILE A 193 29.29 9.76 -8.28
N ASN A 194 28.60 9.58 -9.42
CA ASN A 194 28.92 10.26 -10.67
C ASN A 194 28.64 11.76 -10.64
N LEU A 195 27.80 12.27 -9.72
CA LEU A 195 27.56 13.71 -9.59
C LEU A 195 28.76 14.49 -9.01
N ARG A 196 29.73 13.80 -8.40
CA ARG A 196 30.88 14.42 -7.73
C ARG A 196 32.21 14.22 -8.46
N GLN A 197 32.22 13.37 -9.50
CA GLN A 197 33.37 13.20 -10.39
C GLN A 197 33.47 14.37 -11.38
#